data_AF-A0A409VU29-F1
#
_entry.id   AF-A0A409VU29-F1
#
_cell.length_a   1.000
_cell.length_b   1.000
_cell.length_c   1.000
_cell.angle_alpha   90.00
_cell.angle_beta   90.00
_cell.angle_gamma   90.00
#
_symmetry.space_group_name_H-M   'P 1'
#
loop_
_entity.id
_entity.type
_entity.pdbx_description
1 polymer ?
#
loop_
_entity_poly.entity_id
_entity_poly.type
_entity_poly.pdbx_seq_one_letter_code
_entity_poly.pdbx_strand_id
1 'polypeptide(L)'
;MLLAEGDRTQYRLPYYESWGTINVVTDTAQGEHDFNPFVVDVGALGWLFCVKFQHLSWEILAFAPFLDKLTIRKLESRFTADGTLLFFEEIMLQFSVAELD
;
A
#
# COMPACT_ATOMS: atom_id res chain seq x y z
N MET A 1 -2.25 -20.99 0.73
CA MET A 1 -1.32 -21.13 -0.41
C MET A 1 -1.94 -20.42 -1.59
N LEU A 2 -1.41 -19.25 -1.99
CA LEU A 2 -1.82 -18.60 -3.23
C LEU A 2 -1.19 -19.37 -4.39
N LEU A 3 -2.01 -19.82 -5.34
CA LEU A 3 -1.56 -20.43 -6.59
C LEU A 3 -0.70 -19.40 -7.33
N ALA A 4 0.57 -19.74 -7.56
CA ALA A 4 1.58 -18.86 -8.15
C ALA A 4 1.31 -18.47 -9.62
N GLU A 5 0.20 -18.94 -10.21
CA GLU A 5 -0.08 -18.84 -11.66
C GLU A 5 -1.26 -17.91 -12.00
N GLY A 6 -1.89 -17.28 -11.00
CA GLY A 6 -3.00 -16.35 -11.23
C GLY A 6 -2.53 -14.90 -11.44
N ASP A 7 -3.13 -14.20 -12.41
CA ASP A 7 -2.97 -12.74 -12.54
C ASP A 7 -3.48 -12.06 -11.26
N ARG A 8 -2.54 -11.54 -10.46
CA ARG A 8 -2.81 -10.87 -9.18
C ARG A 8 -3.71 -9.65 -9.34
N THR A 9 -3.74 -9.03 -10.52
CA THR A 9 -4.61 -7.87 -10.78
C THR A 9 -6.08 -8.26 -10.92
N GLN A 10 -6.34 -9.51 -11.31
CA GLN A 10 -7.69 -10.06 -11.52
C GLN A 10 -8.16 -10.95 -10.36
N TYR A 11 -7.28 -11.31 -9.42
CA TYR A 11 -7.65 -12.13 -8.27
C TYR A 11 -8.68 -11.41 -7.38
N ARG A 12 -9.76 -12.10 -7.03
CA ARG A 12 -10.87 -11.59 -6.21
C ARG A 12 -11.27 -12.59 -5.14
N LEU A 13 -11.61 -12.06 -3.96
CA LEU A 13 -12.20 -12.79 -2.84
C LEU A 13 -13.49 -12.10 -2.39
N PRO A 14 -14.44 -12.82 -1.77
CA PRO A 14 -15.63 -12.20 -1.20
C PRO A 14 -15.30 -11.13 -0.15
N TYR A 15 -16.00 -10.01 -0.18
CA TYR A 15 -15.73 -8.85 0.68
C TYR A 15 -15.61 -9.16 2.19
N TYR A 16 -16.39 -10.11 2.71
CA TYR A 16 -16.37 -10.44 4.13
C TYR A 16 -15.04 -11.07 4.60
N GLU A 17 -14.20 -11.57 3.68
CA GLU A 17 -12.88 -12.10 4.03
C GLU A 17 -11.87 -10.98 4.35
N SER A 18 -12.14 -9.73 3.96
CA SER A 18 -11.30 -8.58 4.33
C SER A 18 -11.49 -8.14 5.78
N TRP A 19 -12.60 -8.53 6.43
CA TRP A 19 -13.02 -8.06 7.75
C TRP A 19 -12.17 -8.58 8.93
N GLY A 20 -11.18 -9.44 8.65
CA GLY A 20 -10.26 -9.99 9.64
C GLY A 20 -9.21 -8.99 10.17
N THR A 21 -8.05 -9.49 10.57
CA THR A 21 -7.00 -8.72 11.29
C THR A 21 -6.47 -7.48 10.54
N ILE A 22 -6.65 -7.42 9.22
CA ILE A 22 -6.22 -6.32 8.35
C ILE A 22 -7.35 -5.32 8.00
N ASN A 23 -8.48 -5.37 8.72
CA ASN A 23 -9.60 -4.42 8.56
C ASN A 23 -9.27 -3.01 9.13
N VAL A 24 -8.05 -2.54 8.86
CA VAL A 24 -7.58 -1.17 9.13
C VAL A 24 -7.85 -0.26 7.94
N VAL A 25 -8.10 -0.83 6.76
CA VAL A 25 -8.53 -0.12 5.56
C VAL A 25 -10.00 -0.40 5.26
N THR A 26 -10.72 0.64 4.88
CA THR A 26 -12.18 0.59 4.66
C THR A 26 -12.54 0.34 3.19
N ASP A 27 -11.69 -0.40 2.47
CA ASP A 27 -11.82 -0.61 1.02
C ASP A 27 -13.07 -1.40 0.63
N THR A 28 -13.63 -2.17 1.56
CA THR A 28 -14.85 -2.97 1.36
C THR A 28 -16.02 -2.51 2.24
N ALA A 29 -15.97 -1.26 2.72
CA ALA A 29 -16.96 -0.73 3.66
C ALA A 29 -18.15 -0.04 2.96
N GLN A 30 -18.18 0.04 1.63
CA GLN A 30 -19.16 0.80 0.85
C GLN A 30 -20.09 -0.08 0.02
N GLY A 31 -20.10 -1.39 0.31
CA GLY A 31 -20.97 -2.37 -0.36
C GLY A 31 -20.29 -3.09 -1.52
N GLU A 32 -18.96 -3.07 -1.58
CA GLU A 32 -18.18 -3.90 -2.49
C GLU A 32 -18.53 -5.38 -2.29
N HIS A 33 -18.77 -6.10 -3.39
CA HIS A 33 -19.12 -7.53 -3.34
C HIS A 33 -17.90 -8.44 -3.21
N ASP A 34 -16.78 -8.00 -3.79
CA ASP A 34 -15.50 -8.69 -3.77
C ASP A 34 -14.37 -7.68 -3.60
N PHE A 35 -13.17 -8.17 -3.33
CA PHE A 35 -11.98 -7.35 -3.20
C PHE A 35 -10.74 -8.05 -3.73
N ASN A 36 -9.70 -7.26 -4.03
CA ASN A 36 -8.39 -7.79 -4.33
C ASN A 36 -7.52 -7.76 -3.05
N PRO A 37 -7.12 -8.93 -2.50
CA PRO A 37 -6.33 -8.97 -1.27
C PRO A 37 -4.95 -8.32 -1.40
N PHE A 38 -4.33 -8.36 -2.58
CA PHE A 38 -3.03 -7.71 -2.79
C PHE A 38 -3.14 -6.18 -2.71
N VAL A 39 -4.26 -5.61 -3.18
CA VAL A 39 -4.52 -4.17 -3.09
C VAL A 39 -4.82 -3.76 -1.64
N VAL A 40 -5.59 -4.58 -0.92
CA VAL A 40 -5.88 -4.36 0.51
C VAL A 40 -4.62 -4.43 1.34
N ASP A 41 -3.73 -5.40 1.09
CA ASP A 41 -2.45 -5.53 1.80
C ASP A 41 -1.57 -4.28 1.64
N VAL A 42 -1.50 -3.71 0.43
CA VAL A 42 -0.76 -2.46 0.20
C VAL A 42 -1.43 -1.28 0.93
N GLY A 43 -2.77 -1.26 0.98
CA GLY A 43 -3.50 -0.27 1.77
C GLY A 43 -3.19 -0.36 3.26
N ALA A 44 -3.19 -1.58 3.81
CA ALA A 44 -2.87 -1.83 5.21
C ALA A 44 -1.40 -1.47 5.53
N LEU A 45 -0.48 -1.73 4.60
CA LEU A 45 0.91 -1.26 4.68
C LEU A 45 0.97 0.28 4.71
N GLY A 46 0.25 0.95 3.82
CA GLY A 46 0.14 2.40 3.80
C GLY A 46 -0.38 2.97 5.12
N TRP A 47 -1.45 2.38 5.67
CA TRP A 47 -1.98 2.75 6.98
C TRP A 47 -0.92 2.60 8.08
N LEU A 48 -0.22 1.48 8.12
CA LEU A 48 0.86 1.25 9.09
C LEU A 48 1.97 2.30 8.96
N PHE A 49 2.37 2.64 7.73
CA PHE A 49 3.38 3.66 7.48
C PHE A 49 2.90 5.05 7.89
N CYS A 50 1.66 5.42 7.64
CA CYS A 50 1.10 6.68 8.14
C CYS A 50 1.14 6.72 9.67
N VAL A 51 0.73 5.65 10.35
CA VAL A 51 0.76 5.57 11.82
C VAL A 51 2.18 5.73 12.37
N LYS A 52 3.18 5.14 11.73
CA LYS A 52 4.56 5.10 12.24
C LYS A 52 5.42 6.28 11.80
N PHE A 53 5.26 6.74 10.56
CA PHE A 53 6.27 7.53 9.86
C PHE A 53 5.73 8.80 9.20
N GLN A 54 4.43 9.13 9.28
CA GLN A 54 3.90 10.36 8.65
C GLN A 54 4.60 11.65 9.08
N HIS A 55 5.27 11.64 10.24
CA HIS A 55 6.06 12.77 10.72
C HIS A 55 7.30 13.04 9.84
N LEU A 56 7.79 12.07 9.08
CA LEU A 56 8.90 12.24 8.14
C LEU A 56 8.49 13.01 6.88
N SER A 57 7.20 13.19 6.62
CA SER A 57 6.69 13.97 5.48
C SER A 57 7.15 15.43 5.49
N TRP A 58 7.58 15.95 6.64
CA TRP A 58 8.15 17.30 6.78
C TRP A 58 9.60 17.39 6.31
N GLU A 59 10.33 16.27 6.36
CA GLU A 59 11.77 16.19 6.09
C GLU A 59 12.02 15.62 4.70
N ILE A 60 11.22 14.63 4.29
CA ILE A 60 11.33 13.94 3.02
C ILE A 60 10.15 14.35 2.14
N LEU A 61 10.38 15.30 1.22
CA LEU A 61 9.34 15.83 0.34
C LEU A 61 8.61 14.74 -0.46
N ALA A 62 9.31 13.67 -0.84
CA ALA A 62 8.75 12.54 -1.57
C ALA A 62 7.95 11.56 -0.70
N PHE A 63 8.00 11.68 0.63
CA PHE A 63 7.37 10.73 1.54
C PHE A 63 5.85 10.95 1.65
N ALA A 64 5.39 12.21 1.68
CA ALA A 64 3.95 12.51 1.61
C ALA A 64 3.28 11.90 0.35
N PRO A 65 3.76 12.15 -0.88
CA PRO A 65 3.16 11.55 -2.07
C PRO A 65 3.33 10.01 -2.11
N PHE A 66 4.37 9.46 -1.49
CA PHE A 66 4.51 8.01 -1.32
C PHE A 66 3.38 7.43 -0.46
N LEU A 67 3.13 8.00 0.72
CA LEU A 67 2.06 7.57 1.62
C LEU A 67 0.68 7.74 0.99
N ASP A 68 0.46 8.85 0.27
CA ASP A 68 -0.79 9.10 -0.46
C ASP A 68 -1.04 8.00 -1.50
N LYS A 69 0.00 7.56 -2.23
CA LYS A 69 -0.13 6.48 -3.22
C LYS A 69 -0.46 5.12 -2.62
N LEU A 70 -0.05 4.86 -1.38
CA LEU A 70 -0.40 3.62 -0.66
C LEU A 70 -1.82 3.66 -0.09
N THR A 71 -2.30 4.85 0.30
CA THR A 71 -3.58 5.03 1.00
C THR A 71 -4.68 5.62 0.11
N ILE A 72 -4.41 5.81 -1.18
CA ILE A 72 -5.38 6.36 -2.14
C ILE A 72 -6.67 5.52 -2.18
N ARG A 73 -7.80 6.23 -2.19
CA ARG A 73 -9.14 5.61 -2.26
C ARG A 73 -9.44 5.00 -3.63
N LYS A 74 -8.86 5.57 -4.69
CA LYS A 74 -8.97 5.08 -6.06
C LYS A 74 -8.05 3.86 -6.22
N LEU A 75 -8.57 2.68 -5.91
CA LEU A 75 -7.81 1.43 -5.75
C LEU A 75 -6.98 1.06 -6.99
N GLU A 76 -7.46 1.35 -8.19
CA GLU A 76 -6.75 1.15 -9.46
C GLU A 76 -5.53 2.06 -9.64
N SER A 77 -5.41 3.11 -8.81
CA SER A 77 -4.29 4.04 -8.79
C SER A 77 -3.37 3.84 -7.59
N ARG A 78 -3.69 2.87 -6.71
CA ARG A 78 -2.85 2.48 -5.59
C ARG A 78 -1.64 1.72 -6.11
N PHE A 79 -0.50 1.88 -5.45
CA PHE A 79 0.67 1.08 -5.80
C PHE A 79 0.40 -0.42 -5.63
N THR A 80 1.10 -1.20 -6.44
CA THR A 80 1.32 -2.62 -6.17
C THR A 80 2.47 -2.78 -5.17
N ALA A 81 2.63 -3.97 -4.60
CA ALA A 81 3.71 -4.21 -3.64
C ALA A 81 5.11 -4.01 -4.27
N ASP A 82 5.31 -4.49 -5.49
CA ASP A 82 6.53 -4.27 -6.28
C ASP A 82 6.71 -2.81 -6.67
N GLY A 83 5.66 -2.12 -7.11
CA GLY A 83 5.72 -0.68 -7.40
C GLY A 83 6.04 0.16 -6.17
N THR A 84 5.53 -0.24 -4.99
CA THR A 84 5.83 0.38 -3.70
C THR A 84 7.32 0.28 -3.37
N LEU A 85 7.90 -0.92 -3.51
CA LEU A 85 9.30 -1.16 -3.21
C LEU A 85 10.20 -0.37 -4.15
N LEU A 86 9.96 -0.45 -5.47
CA LEU A 86 10.76 0.28 -6.47
C LEU A 86 10.74 1.79 -6.22
N PHE A 87 9.56 2.36 -5.97
CA PHE A 87 9.45 3.79 -5.68
C PHE A 87 10.17 4.18 -4.38
N PHE A 88 10.08 3.34 -3.35
CA PHE A 88 10.79 3.58 -2.09
C PHE A 88 12.32 3.53 -2.29
N GLU A 89 12.82 2.56 -3.04
CA GLU A 89 14.25 2.47 -3.39
C GLU A 89 14.71 3.70 -4.19
N GLU A 90 13.89 4.20 -5.13
CA GLU A 90 14.16 5.44 -5.86
C GLU A 90 14.23 6.66 -4.94
N ILE A 91 13.35 6.77 -3.94
CA ILE A 91 13.45 7.81 -2.90
C ILE A 91 14.79 7.68 -2.16
N MET A 92 15.11 6.48 -1.69
CA MET A 92 16.31 6.24 -0.89
C MET A 92 17.60 6.51 -1.68
N LEU A 93 17.62 6.28 -2.99
CA LEU A 93 18.77 6.63 -3.84
C LEU A 93 19.04 8.14 -3.93
N GLN A 94 18.03 8.98 -3.69
CA GLN A 94 18.21 10.44 -3.64
C GLN A 94 18.91 10.89 -2.35
N PHE A 95 18.76 10.11 -1.27
CA PHE A 95 19.50 10.28 -0.02
C PHE A 95 20.79 9.47 -0.12
N SER A 96 21.85 10.07 -0.66
CA SER A 96 23.13 9.37 -0.81
C SER A 96 23.61 8.83 0.55
N VAL A 97 24.35 7.71 0.53
CA VAL A 97 24.92 7.01 1.71
C VAL A 97 25.60 7.94 2.73
N ALA A 98 26.03 9.14 2.31
CA ALA A 98 26.67 10.14 3.16
C ALA A 98 25.75 10.84 4.20
N GLU A 99 24.43 10.70 4.12
CA GLU A 99 23.48 11.32 5.06
C GLU A 99 22.89 10.34 6.09
N LEU A 100 23.30 9.06 6.03
CA LEU A 100 22.83 7.97 6.90
C LEU A 100 23.85 7.55 7.98
N ASP A 101 24.97 8.26 8.10
CA ASP A 101 25.96 8.17 9.21
C ASP A 101 25.75 9.29 10.24
#